data_AF-A0A6H1ZPG5-F1
#
_entry.id   AF-A0A6H1ZPG5-F1
#
_cell.length_a   1.000
_cell.length_b   1.000
_cell.length_c   1.000
_cell.angle_alpha   90.00
_cell.angle_beta   90.00
_cell.angle_gamma   90.00
#
_symmetry.space_group_name_H-M   'P 1'
#
loop_
_entity.id
_entity.type
_entity.pdbx_description
1 polymer ?
#
loop_
_entity_poly.entity_id
_entity_poly.type
_entity_poly.pdbx_seq_one_letter_code
_entity_poly.pdbx_strand_id
1 'polypeptide(L)'
;MSDSSNKKKTAQLGMPYGTAANKLKKSLLFAFAHKLGLATCFRCGDMLRSVDSFSVEHKEAWLDSTDPIKKFFDINNIAFSHLECNSGAGKRPTKYTTEGERHAALLKSWAKSRKANRTPETRRAQYLRTGK
;
A
#
# COMPACT_ATOMS: atom_id res chain seq x y z
N MET A 1 -15.12 -4.86 28.84
CA MET A 1 -14.47 -3.84 29.70
C MET A 1 -13.19 -3.21 29.12
N SER A 2 -12.86 -3.38 27.82
CA SER A 2 -11.58 -2.93 27.23
C SER A 2 -11.59 -1.53 26.59
N ASP A 3 -12.75 -0.94 26.32
CA ASP A 3 -12.88 0.28 25.52
C ASP A 3 -12.39 1.57 26.19
N SER A 4 -12.48 1.67 27.53
CA SER A 4 -12.08 2.89 28.25
C SER A 4 -10.57 3.15 28.17
N SER A 5 -9.77 2.09 28.29
CA SER A 5 -8.30 2.19 28.22
C SER A 5 -7.81 2.59 26.83
N ASN A 6 -8.38 2.02 25.76
CA ASN A 6 -8.01 2.36 24.39
C ASN A 6 -8.44 3.79 24.01
N LYS A 7 -9.59 4.26 24.52
CA LYS A 7 -10.01 5.66 24.34
C LYS A 7 -9.06 6.64 25.02
N LYS A 8 -8.65 6.37 26.26
CA LYS A 8 -7.64 7.18 26.98
C LYS A 8 -6.31 7.23 26.22
N LYS A 9 -5.79 6.08 25.78
CA LYS A 9 -4.55 6.01 25.00
C LYS A 9 -4.65 6.78 23.69
N THR A 10 -5.77 6.64 22.98
CA THR A 10 -6.00 7.35 21.70
C THR A 10 -6.05 8.86 21.90
N ALA A 11 -6.75 9.34 22.93
CA ALA A 11 -6.81 10.76 23.26
C ALA A 11 -5.42 11.32 23.62
N GLN A 12 -4.61 10.58 24.38
CA GLN A 12 -3.27 11.01 24.77
C GLN A 12 -2.26 11.00 23.61
N LEU A 13 -2.33 9.99 22.74
CA LEU A 13 -1.38 9.82 21.64
C LEU A 13 -1.79 10.54 20.36
N GLY A 14 -3.01 11.07 20.28
CA GLY A 14 -3.59 11.65 19.07
C GLY A 14 -3.82 10.65 17.92
N MET A 15 -3.67 9.34 18.19
CA MET A 15 -3.87 8.27 17.22
C MET A 15 -4.17 6.94 17.93
N PRO A 16 -4.76 5.95 17.23
CA PRO A 16 -5.00 4.63 17.81
C PRO A 16 -3.71 4.00 18.35
N TYR A 17 -3.77 3.41 19.55
CA TYR A 17 -2.61 2.83 20.22
C TYR A 17 -1.87 1.80 19.35
N GLY A 18 -2.59 0.94 18.62
CA GLY A 18 -1.98 -0.04 17.71
C GLY A 18 -1.13 0.61 16.61
N THR A 19 -1.60 1.73 16.05
CA THR A 19 -0.86 2.53 15.06
C THR A 19 0.41 3.12 15.68
N ALA A 20 0.31 3.70 16.88
CA ALA A 20 1.46 4.25 17.60
C ALA A 20 2.52 3.16 17.90
N ALA A 21 2.08 2.00 18.39
CA ALA A 21 2.96 0.87 18.68
C ALA A 21 3.66 0.33 17.41
N ASN A 22 2.95 0.26 16.28
CA ASN A 22 3.54 -0.16 15.01
C ASN A 22 4.53 0.88 14.46
N LYS A 23 4.24 2.18 14.58
CA LYS A 23 5.20 3.24 14.26
C LYS A 23 6.46 3.12 15.10
N LEU A 24 6.33 2.94 16.42
CA LEU A 24 7.46 2.77 17.32
C LEU A 24 8.31 1.55 16.95
N LYS A 25 7.69 0.38 16.74
CA LYS A 25 8.39 -0.84 16.31
C LYS A 25 9.13 -0.64 14.98
N LYS A 26 8.50 0.03 14.01
CA LYS A 26 9.13 0.37 12.72
C LYS A 26 10.36 1.26 12.92
N SER A 27 10.27 2.29 13.76
CA SER A 27 11.40 3.18 14.06
C SER A 27 12.54 2.46 14.78
N LEU A 28 12.23 1.55 15.71
CA LEU A 28 13.23 0.73 16.38
C LEU A 28 13.96 -0.17 15.39
N LEU A 29 13.22 -0.87 14.52
CA LEU A 29 13.81 -1.75 13.50
C LEU A 29 14.70 -0.98 12.53
N PHE A 30 14.27 0.20 12.07
CA PHE A 30 15.11 1.05 11.22
C PHE A 30 16.38 1.50 11.92
N ALA A 31 16.29 1.95 13.18
CA ALA A 31 17.46 2.34 13.96
C ALA A 31 18.43 1.18 14.15
N PHE A 32 17.93 -0.04 14.41
CA PHE A 32 18.77 -1.24 14.50
C PHE A 32 19.38 -1.63 13.16
N ALA A 33 18.64 -1.50 12.06
CA ALA A 33 19.18 -1.75 10.73
C ALA A 33 20.41 -0.86 10.47
N HIS A 34 20.35 0.43 10.80
CA HIS A 34 21.53 1.31 10.68
C HIS A 34 22.67 0.92 11.63
N LYS A 35 22.37 0.66 12.90
CA LYS A 35 23.39 0.30 13.91
C LYS A 35 24.12 -1.00 13.57
N LEU A 36 23.44 -1.94 12.92
CA LEU A 36 23.99 -3.24 12.53
C LEU A 36 24.57 -3.26 11.11
N GLY A 37 24.57 -2.12 10.39
CA GLY A 37 25.05 -2.06 9.01
C GLY A 37 24.12 -2.76 7.99
N LEU A 38 22.86 -3.00 8.35
CA LEU A 38 21.84 -3.65 7.53
C LEU A 38 20.91 -2.65 6.81
N ALA A 39 21.27 -1.36 6.78
CA ALA A 39 20.44 -0.30 6.19
C ALA A 39 20.55 -0.21 4.65
N THR A 40 20.80 -1.33 3.99
CA THR A 40 20.86 -1.43 2.53
C THR A 40 19.61 -2.14 2.03
N CYS A 41 18.93 -1.54 1.05
CA CYS A 41 17.73 -2.11 0.47
C CYS A 41 18.05 -3.40 -0.29
N PHE A 42 17.38 -4.49 0.07
CA PHE A 42 17.54 -5.79 -0.58
C PHE A 42 17.15 -5.80 -2.07
N ARG A 43 16.30 -4.86 -2.51
CA ARG A 43 15.77 -4.81 -3.87
C ARG A 43 16.65 -3.99 -4.82
N CYS A 44 16.98 -2.75 -4.46
CA CYS A 44 17.75 -1.85 -5.33
C CYS A 44 19.22 -1.70 -4.93
N GLY A 45 19.62 -2.12 -3.73
CA GLY A 45 20.98 -1.96 -3.23
C GLY A 45 21.29 -0.59 -2.63
N ASP A 46 20.35 0.37 -2.67
CA ASP A 46 20.56 1.71 -2.10
C ASP A 46 20.31 1.76 -0.59
N MET A 47 20.89 2.76 0.06
CA MET A 47 20.72 3.01 1.49
C MET A 47 19.27 3.40 1.85
N LEU A 48 18.76 2.86 2.95
CA LEU A 48 17.50 3.25 3.56
C LEU A 48 17.71 4.56 4.30
N ARG A 49 17.11 5.67 3.83
CA ARG A 49 17.36 7.02 4.39
C ARG A 49 16.28 7.51 5.34
N SER A 50 15.07 6.95 5.23
CA SER A 50 13.91 7.41 6.00
C SER A 50 13.09 6.24 6.53
N VAL A 51 12.65 6.37 7.79
CA VAL A 51 11.70 5.47 8.44
C VAL A 51 10.38 5.35 7.68
N ASP A 52 9.95 6.42 7.01
CA ASP A 52 8.68 6.43 6.28
C ASP A 52 8.78 5.54 5.05
N SER A 53 9.92 5.62 4.35
CA SER A 53 10.26 4.77 3.21
C SER A 53 10.74 3.37 3.61
N PHE A 54 10.93 3.06 4.89
CA PHE A 54 11.41 1.75 5.33
C PHE A 54 10.31 0.68 5.26
N SER A 55 10.66 -0.55 4.88
CA SER A 55 9.76 -1.69 4.86
C SER A 55 10.49 -2.97 5.30
N VAL A 56 9.73 -3.91 5.85
CA VAL A 56 10.17 -5.27 6.16
C VAL A 56 9.40 -6.19 5.24
N GLU A 57 10.10 -7.02 4.48
CA GLU A 57 9.50 -7.92 3.50
C GLU A 57 10.09 -9.32 3.54
N HIS A 58 9.37 -10.26 2.92
CA HIS A 58 9.90 -11.59 2.63
C HIS A 58 10.69 -11.56 1.32
N LYS A 59 11.89 -12.14 1.30
CA LYS A 59 12.73 -12.27 0.08
C LYS A 59 12.00 -13.12 -0.96
N GLU A 60 11.44 -14.23 -0.50
CA GLU A 60 10.64 -15.16 -1.28
C GLU A 60 9.18 -15.22 -0.81
N ALA A 61 8.26 -15.38 -1.76
CA ALA A 61 6.84 -15.54 -1.46
C ALA A 61 6.59 -16.79 -0.61
N TRP A 62 5.72 -16.64 0.40
CA TRP A 62 5.38 -17.68 1.37
C TRP A 62 3.97 -18.27 1.18
N LEU A 63 3.02 -17.48 0.67
CA LEU A 63 1.57 -17.82 0.67
C LEU A 63 1.24 -19.13 -0.05
N ASP A 64 1.97 -19.47 -1.12
CA ASP A 64 1.76 -20.67 -1.94
C ASP A 64 2.98 -21.61 -1.92
N SER A 65 3.82 -21.51 -0.88
CA SER A 65 4.97 -22.40 -0.74
C SER A 65 4.59 -23.77 -0.18
N THR A 66 5.49 -24.74 -0.27
CA THR A 66 5.27 -26.10 0.26
C THR A 66 5.09 -26.12 1.78
N ASP A 67 5.69 -25.16 2.50
CA ASP A 67 5.54 -24.97 3.93
C ASP A 67 5.41 -23.47 4.27
N PRO A 68 4.20 -22.89 4.12
CA PRO A 68 3.96 -21.46 4.29
C PRO A 68 4.29 -20.94 5.68
N ILE A 69 4.02 -21.74 6.73
CA ILE A 69 4.23 -21.33 8.13
C ILE A 69 5.73 -21.20 8.38
N LYS A 70 6.50 -22.23 8.04
CA LYS A 70 7.96 -22.20 8.19
C LYS A 70 8.56 -21.05 7.39
N LYS A 71 8.11 -20.86 6.14
CA LYS A 71 8.64 -19.82 5.26
C LYS A 71 8.28 -18.40 5.70
N PHE A 72 7.13 -18.23 6.35
CA PHE A 72 6.70 -16.95 6.90
C PHE A 72 7.55 -16.51 8.10
N PHE A 73 7.91 -17.45 8.98
CA PHE A 73 8.70 -17.20 10.19
C PHE A 73 10.21 -17.40 10.03
N ASP A 74 10.69 -17.81 8.85
CA ASP A 74 12.11 -17.93 8.57
C ASP A 74 12.79 -16.56 8.54
N ILE A 75 13.63 -16.29 9.54
CA ILE A 75 14.40 -15.04 9.66
C ILE A 75 15.30 -14.81 8.46
N ASN A 76 15.82 -15.86 7.83
CA ASN A 76 16.66 -15.73 6.64
C ASN A 76 15.85 -15.31 5.41
N ASN A 77 14.54 -15.54 5.42
CA ASN A 77 13.62 -15.07 4.40
C ASN A 77 13.15 -13.63 4.66
N ILE A 78 13.53 -12.97 5.76
CA ILE A 78 13.18 -11.57 6.03
C ILE A 78 14.30 -10.64 5.54
N ALA A 79 13.90 -9.50 4.96
CA ALA A 79 14.81 -8.45 4.51
C ALA A 79 14.22 -7.05 4.74
N PHE A 80 15.10 -6.05 4.68
CA PHE A 80 14.73 -4.63 4.70
C PHE A 80 14.80 -4.03 3.30
N SER A 81 13.86 -3.15 3.00
CA SER A 81 13.79 -2.49 1.69
C SER A 81 13.08 -1.15 1.75
N HIS A 82 13.12 -0.41 0.65
CA HIS A 82 12.22 0.72 0.46
C HIS A 82 10.79 0.22 0.26
N LEU A 83 9.83 0.94 0.83
CA LEU A 83 8.40 0.68 0.72
C LEU A 83 7.95 0.64 -0.74
N GLU A 84 8.47 1.55 -1.56
CA GLU A 84 8.20 1.61 -2.99
C GLU A 84 8.69 0.35 -3.70
N CYS A 85 9.93 -0.07 -3.44
CA CYS A 85 10.51 -1.29 -4.01
C CYS A 85 9.71 -2.53 -3.62
N ASN A 86 9.35 -2.68 -2.34
CA ASN A 86 8.51 -3.80 -1.87
C ASN A 86 7.14 -3.79 -2.58
N SER A 87 6.48 -2.62 -2.59
CA SER A 87 5.14 -2.49 -3.20
C SER A 87 5.13 -2.73 -4.72
N GLY A 88 6.26 -2.50 -5.39
CA GLY A 88 6.47 -2.78 -6.81
C GLY A 88 6.82 -4.24 -7.10
N ALA A 89 7.49 -4.93 -6.16
CA ALA A 89 7.82 -6.35 -6.28
C ALA A 89 6.61 -7.28 -6.05
N GLY A 90 5.56 -6.78 -5.38
CA GLY A 90 4.34 -7.54 -5.12
C GLY A 90 3.61 -7.94 -6.41
N LYS A 91 3.37 -9.25 -6.58
CA LYS A 91 2.50 -9.76 -7.65
C LYS A 91 1.07 -9.32 -7.40
N ARG A 92 0.55 -8.41 -8.23
CA ARG A 92 -0.87 -8.04 -8.21
C ARG A 92 -1.61 -8.90 -9.23
N PRO A 93 -2.72 -9.54 -8.86
CA PRO A 93 -3.54 -10.22 -9.85
C PRO A 93 -3.99 -9.19 -10.90
N THR A 94 -3.73 -9.49 -12.17
CA THR A 94 -4.19 -8.66 -13.27
C THR A 94 -5.72 -8.78 -13.32
N LYS A 95 -6.43 -7.70 -12.99
CA LYS A 95 -7.90 -7.69 -13.02
C LYS A 95 -8.48 -8.01 -14.40
N TYR A 96 -7.71 -7.73 -15.45
CA TYR A 96 -8.07 -7.97 -16.84
C TYR A 96 -6.99 -8.85 -17.45
N THR A 97 -7.42 -9.88 -18.17
CA THR A 97 -6.52 -10.86 -18.78
C THR A 97 -6.06 -10.36 -20.15
N THR A 98 -6.88 -9.53 -20.81
CA THR A 98 -6.60 -8.97 -22.13
C THR A 98 -6.71 -7.44 -22.15
N GLU A 99 -6.06 -6.80 -23.13
CA GLU A 99 -6.21 -5.36 -23.35
C GLU A 99 -7.64 -4.98 -23.73
N GLY A 100 -8.34 -5.83 -24.48
CA GLY A 100 -9.74 -5.62 -24.85
C GLY A 100 -10.68 -5.54 -23.65
N GLU A 101 -10.53 -6.45 -22.68
CA GLU A 101 -11.29 -6.42 -21.43
C GLU A 101 -11.02 -5.15 -20.62
N ARG A 102 -9.74 -4.76 -20.52
CA ARG A 102 -9.33 -3.54 -19.84
C ARG A 102 -9.97 -2.32 -20.50
N HIS A 103 -9.92 -2.23 -21.82
CA HIS A 103 -10.51 -1.13 -22.59
C HIS A 103 -12.03 -1.07 -22.43
N ALA A 104 -12.71 -2.22 -22.51
CA ALA A 104 -14.16 -2.29 -22.31
C ALA A 104 -14.58 -1.84 -20.90
N ALA A 105 -13.83 -2.23 -19.86
CA ALA A 105 -14.07 -1.78 -18.49
C ALA A 105 -13.85 -0.27 -18.33
N LEU A 106 -12.85 0.29 -19.01
CA LEU A 106 -12.54 1.71 -19.00
C LEU A 106 -13.65 2.53 -19.68
N LEU A 107 -14.14 2.08 -20.82
CA LEU A 107 -15.30 2.66 -21.51
C LEU A 107 -16.57 2.63 -20.64
N LYS A 108 -16.85 1.50 -19.96
CA LYS A 108 -17.99 1.40 -19.02
C LYS A 108 -17.86 2.41 -17.86
N SER A 109 -16.66 2.56 -17.31
CA SER A 109 -16.37 3.53 -16.25
C SER A 109 -16.62 4.96 -16.74
N TRP A 110 -16.12 5.31 -17.92
CA TRP A 110 -16.34 6.61 -18.54
C TRP A 110 -17.81 6.89 -18.83
N ALA A 111 -18.54 5.91 -19.35
CA ALA A 111 -19.99 6.04 -19.57
C ALA A 111 -20.74 6.31 -18.26
N LYS A 112 -20.40 5.59 -17.18
CA LYS A 112 -20.97 5.80 -15.85
C LYS A 112 -20.65 7.20 -15.31
N SER A 113 -19.39 7.63 -15.39
CA SER A 113 -18.96 8.96 -14.97
C SER A 113 -19.68 10.07 -15.75
N ARG A 114 -19.74 9.94 -17.09
CA ARG A 114 -20.49 10.88 -17.95
C ARG A 114 -21.96 10.95 -17.58
N LYS A 115 -22.61 9.83 -17.24
CA LYS A 115 -24.00 9.81 -16.80
C LYS A 115 -24.17 10.48 -15.44
N ALA A 116 -23.30 10.17 -14.48
CA ALA A 116 -23.35 10.75 -13.13
C ALA A 116 -23.14 12.28 -13.14
N ASN A 117 -22.24 12.76 -13.99
CA ASN A 117 -21.93 14.18 -14.14
C ASN A 117 -22.87 14.91 -15.12
N ARG A 118 -23.91 14.25 -15.65
CA ARG A 118 -24.88 14.85 -16.57
C ARG A 118 -25.97 15.58 -15.78
N THR A 119 -25.74 16.84 -15.51
CA THR A 119 -26.67 17.76 -14.84
C THR A 119 -27.44 18.63 -15.87
N PRO A 120 -28.54 19.31 -15.48
CA PRO A 120 -29.19 20.30 -16.33
C PRO A 120 -28.24 21.41 -16.82
N GLU A 121 -27.35 21.88 -15.96
CA GLU A 121 -26.39 22.96 -16.25
C GLU A 121 -25.36 22.51 -17.28
N THR A 122 -24.80 21.31 -17.12
CA THR A 122 -23.85 20.75 -18.08
C THR A 122 -24.51 20.46 -19.44
N ARG A 123 -25.79 20.06 -19.47
CA ARG A 123 -26.58 19.96 -20.70
C ARG A 123 -26.79 21.32 -21.37
N ARG A 124 -27.19 22.33 -20.61
CA ARG A 124 -27.40 23.69 -21.12
C ARG A 124 -26.10 24.26 -21.68
N ALA A 125 -25.00 24.09 -20.97
CA ALA A 125 -23.68 24.52 -21.43
C ALA A 125 -23.26 23.80 -22.72
N GLN A 126 -23.57 22.50 -22.85
CA GLN A 126 -23.35 21.76 -24.09
C GLN A 126 -24.18 22.36 -25.23
N TYR A 127 -25.49 22.57 -25.04
CA TYR A 127 -26.39 23.15 -26.05
C TYR A 127 -25.93 24.53 -26.52
N LEU A 128 -25.55 25.41 -25.57
CA LEU A 128 -25.01 26.73 -25.89
C LEU A 128 -23.72 26.67 -26.71
N ARG A 129 -22.92 25.61 -26.55
CA ARG A 129 -21.66 25.41 -27.28
C ARG A 129 -21.86 24.74 -28.63
N THR A 130 -22.71 23.72 -28.73
CA THR A 130 -22.83 22.87 -29.93
C THR A 130 -24.09 23.11 -30.75
N GLY A 131 -25.04 23.92 -30.27
CA GLY A 131 -26.37 24.10 -30.88
C GLY A 131 -27.23 22.83 -30.91
N LYS A 132 -26.75 21.77 -30.25
CA LYS A 132 -27.33 20.44 -30.12
C LYS A 132 -27.34 20.03 -28.65
#